data_AF-A0A1D2W7M1-F1
#
_entry.id   AF-A0A1D2W7M1-F1
#
_cell.length_a   1.000
_cell.length_b   1.000
_cell.length_c   1.000
_cell.angle_alpha   90.00
_cell.angle_beta   90.00
_cell.angle_gamma   90.00
#
_symmetry.space_group_name_H-M   'P 1'
#
loop_
_entity.id
_entity.type
_entity.pdbx_description
1 polymer ?
#
loop_
_entity_poly.entity_id
_entity_poly.type
_entity_poly.pdbx_seq_one_letter_code
_entity_poly.pdbx_strand_id
1 'polypeptide(L)'
;MSELSTLLFDILPLALGAAVSPTVLIGIILILSISNRPKLSGIAFYFGSMIILLIVAAAGILLGKGVAVASSKPPSVASAYLDLAIGIFLILLGIWRINKKGSDAPDKGRFGGKSKSSISDFIKYMILGLGMFAVNFTTTVLVFAAGKDIGISSAGFTDKVTVVIILTLITLLVVEIPLLVYFTMPERSEKLLNVLNIWMQKNSRYLMAAVMFVFGIYLMVKGVRVLF
;
A
#
# COMPACT_ATOMS: atom_id res chain seq x y z
N MET A 1 2.56 -10.88 26.40
CA MET A 1 1.88 -10.30 25.21
C MET A 1 1.34 -11.46 24.40
N SER A 2 0.12 -11.40 23.85
CA SER A 2 -0.39 -12.46 22.97
C SER A 2 0.40 -12.48 21.66
N GLU A 3 0.51 -13.65 21.00
CA GLU A 3 1.12 -13.79 19.66
C GLU A 3 0.53 -12.74 18.67
N LEU A 4 -0.79 -12.53 18.73
CA LEU A 4 -1.48 -11.48 17.99
C LEU A 4 -0.90 -10.08 18.25
N SER A 5 -0.74 -9.70 19.52
CA SER A 5 -0.26 -8.35 19.87
C SER A 5 1.17 -8.12 19.40
N THR A 6 2.07 -9.10 19.58
CA THR A 6 3.46 -9.01 19.11
C THR A 6 3.51 -8.87 17.59
N LEU A 7 2.79 -9.74 16.87
CA LEU A 7 2.72 -9.67 15.41
C LEU A 7 2.14 -8.33 14.94
N LEU A 8 1.11 -7.81 15.62
CA LEU A 8 0.54 -6.51 15.30
C LEU A 8 1.60 -5.39 15.41
N PHE A 9 2.41 -5.38 16.48
CA PHE A 9 3.47 -4.39 16.66
C PHE A 9 4.51 -4.43 15.53
N ASP A 10 4.82 -5.60 15.00
CA ASP A 10 5.74 -5.75 13.86
C ASP A 10 5.15 -5.25 12.55
N ILE A 11 3.83 -5.44 12.35
CA ILE A 11 3.14 -5.11 11.10
C ILE A 11 2.66 -3.65 11.06
N LEU A 12 2.35 -3.04 12.20
CA LEU A 12 1.83 -1.67 12.27
C LEU A 12 2.73 -0.63 11.58
N PRO A 13 4.06 -0.59 11.80
CA PRO A 13 4.93 0.34 11.08
C PRO A 13 4.84 0.17 9.57
N LEU A 14 4.87 -1.08 9.08
CA LEU A 14 4.78 -1.39 7.65
C LEU A 14 3.44 -0.97 7.05
N ALA A 15 2.33 -1.22 7.77
CA ALA A 15 1.00 -0.81 7.36
C ALA A 15 0.85 0.72 7.27
N LEU A 16 1.37 1.44 8.27
CA LEU A 16 1.38 2.91 8.28
C LEU A 16 2.24 3.48 7.15
N GLY A 17 3.41 2.90 6.90
CA GLY A 17 4.25 3.25 5.75
C GLY A 17 3.54 3.01 4.42
N ALA A 18 2.86 1.87 4.30
CA ALA A 18 2.11 1.48 3.11
C ALA A 18 0.93 2.43 2.82
N ALA A 19 0.30 2.97 3.87
CA ALA A 19 -0.79 3.95 3.77
C ALA A 19 -0.31 5.32 3.23
N VAL A 20 0.99 5.63 3.30
CA VAL A 20 1.54 6.87 2.74
C VAL A 20 1.70 6.73 1.22
N SER A 21 0.62 7.04 0.51
CA SER A 21 0.48 6.74 -0.91
C SER A 21 -0.02 7.93 -1.73
N PRO A 22 0.84 8.93 -2.04
CA PRO A 22 0.43 10.15 -2.74
C PRO A 22 -0.22 9.91 -4.10
N THR A 23 0.32 8.98 -4.88
CA THR A 23 -0.22 8.66 -6.21
C THR A 23 -1.65 8.12 -6.13
N VAL A 24 -1.92 7.26 -5.15
CA VAL A 24 -3.28 6.73 -4.91
C VAL A 24 -4.20 7.82 -4.41
N LEU A 25 -3.75 8.66 -3.45
CA LEU A 25 -4.55 9.76 -2.93
C LEU A 25 -5.00 10.71 -4.06
N ILE A 26 -4.07 11.10 -4.95
CA ILE A 26 -4.41 11.90 -6.12
C ILE A 26 -5.40 11.17 -7.03
N GLY A 27 -5.18 9.86 -7.25
CA GLY A 27 -6.07 9.03 -8.07
C GLY A 27 -7.52 9.01 -7.57
N ILE A 28 -7.73 8.70 -6.29
CA ILE A 28 -9.08 8.65 -5.73
C ILE A 28 -9.74 10.04 -5.73
N ILE A 29 -8.99 11.11 -5.48
CA ILE A 29 -9.51 12.48 -5.58
C ILE A 29 -9.97 12.78 -7.01
N LEU A 30 -9.16 12.45 -8.03
CA LEU A 30 -9.55 12.63 -9.44
C LEU A 30 -10.79 11.83 -9.80
N ILE A 31 -10.94 10.61 -9.28
CA ILE A 31 -12.15 9.79 -9.48
C ILE A 31 -13.37 10.48 -8.88
N LEU A 32 -13.27 10.94 -7.64
CA LEU A 32 -14.38 11.58 -6.93
C LEU A 32 -14.78 12.93 -7.53
N SER A 33 -13.83 13.65 -8.15
CA SER A 33 -14.09 14.96 -8.76
C SER A 33 -14.55 14.91 -10.22
N ILE A 34 -14.09 13.94 -11.01
CA ILE A 34 -14.26 13.96 -12.49
C ILE A 34 -15.22 12.85 -12.97
N SER A 35 -15.41 11.80 -12.19
CA SER A 35 -16.26 10.68 -12.62
C SER A 35 -17.74 11.06 -12.68
N ASN A 36 -18.46 10.52 -13.65
CA ASN A 36 -19.92 10.70 -13.76
C ASN A 36 -20.70 10.00 -12.64
N ARG A 37 -20.09 8.99 -12.00
CA ARG A 37 -20.70 8.18 -10.92
C ARG A 37 -19.75 8.10 -9.73
N PRO A 38 -19.39 9.23 -9.09
CA PRO A 38 -18.27 9.32 -8.16
C PRO A 38 -18.33 8.32 -7.01
N LYS A 39 -19.51 8.08 -6.41
CA LYS A 39 -19.68 7.09 -5.35
C LYS A 39 -19.37 5.66 -5.82
N LEU A 40 -19.95 5.25 -6.95
CA LEU A 40 -19.76 3.91 -7.52
C LEU A 40 -18.32 3.70 -7.96
N SER A 41 -17.74 4.69 -8.63
CA SER A 41 -16.36 4.66 -9.11
C SER A 41 -15.35 4.59 -7.96
N GLY A 42 -15.61 5.34 -6.88
CA GLY A 42 -14.79 5.30 -5.68
C GLY A 42 -14.85 3.96 -4.94
N ILE A 43 -16.05 3.38 -4.79
CA ILE A 43 -16.22 2.04 -4.20
C ILE A 43 -15.54 0.97 -5.06
N ALA A 44 -15.71 1.04 -6.38
CA ALA A 44 -15.07 0.12 -7.30
C ALA A 44 -13.53 0.18 -7.19
N PHE A 45 -12.97 1.39 -7.16
CA PHE A 45 -11.55 1.63 -6.95
C PHE A 45 -11.07 0.99 -5.64
N TYR A 46 -11.78 1.24 -4.54
CA TYR A 46 -11.47 0.65 -3.24
C TYR A 46 -11.41 -0.89 -3.29
N PHE A 47 -12.41 -1.55 -3.89
CA PHE A 47 -12.39 -3.01 -4.03
C PHE A 47 -11.24 -3.52 -4.90
N GLY A 48 -10.95 -2.84 -6.02
CA GLY A 48 -9.82 -3.18 -6.87
C GLY A 48 -8.49 -3.08 -6.13
N SER A 49 -8.32 -2.01 -5.35
CA SER A 49 -7.17 -1.81 -4.48
C SER A 49 -7.07 -2.87 -3.38
N MET A 50 -8.18 -3.21 -2.73
CA MET A 50 -8.22 -4.26 -1.71
C MET A 50 -7.80 -5.61 -2.28
N ILE A 51 -8.28 -5.98 -3.48
CA ILE A 51 -7.93 -7.25 -4.14
C ILE A 51 -6.43 -7.35 -4.37
N ILE A 52 -5.79 -6.33 -4.95
CA ILE A 52 -4.35 -6.39 -5.20
C ILE A 52 -3.53 -6.41 -3.91
N LEU A 53 -3.94 -5.67 -2.88
CA LEU A 53 -3.27 -5.71 -1.58
C LEU A 53 -3.34 -7.10 -0.94
N LEU A 54 -4.49 -7.77 -1.02
CA LEU A 54 -4.64 -9.15 -0.54
C LEU A 54 -3.78 -10.14 -1.33
N ILE A 55 -3.69 -9.98 -2.67
CA ILE A 55 -2.80 -10.79 -3.51
C ILE A 55 -1.33 -10.61 -3.10
N VAL A 56 -0.90 -9.37 -2.89
CA VAL A 56 0.47 -9.04 -2.50
C VAL A 56 0.78 -9.57 -1.10
N ALA A 57 -0.12 -9.39 -0.14
CA ALA A 57 0.02 -9.93 1.21
C ALA A 57 0.08 -11.46 1.18
N ALA A 58 -0.78 -12.12 0.40
CA ALA A 58 -0.76 -13.56 0.22
C ALA A 58 0.56 -14.05 -0.40
N ALA A 59 1.07 -13.37 -1.43
CA ALA A 59 2.36 -13.69 -2.02
C ALA A 59 3.51 -13.58 -1.00
N GLY A 60 3.52 -12.51 -0.19
CA GLY A 60 4.44 -12.36 0.93
C GLY A 60 4.32 -13.51 1.94
N ILE A 61 3.10 -13.86 2.35
CA ILE A 61 2.82 -14.96 3.30
C ILE A 61 3.34 -16.30 2.77
N LEU A 62 3.10 -16.60 1.50
CA LEU A 62 3.58 -17.83 0.87
C LEU A 62 5.10 -17.89 0.85
N LEU A 63 5.77 -16.78 0.52
CA LEU A 63 7.22 -16.68 0.59
C LEU A 63 7.72 -16.89 2.03
N GLY A 64 7.11 -16.21 3.00
CA GLY A 64 7.48 -16.31 4.41
C GLY A 64 7.32 -17.73 4.98
N LYS A 65 6.25 -18.43 4.60
CA LYS A 65 6.06 -19.85 4.95
C LYS A 65 7.14 -20.74 4.35
N GLY A 66 7.49 -20.53 3.07
CA GLY A 66 8.56 -21.28 2.40
C GLY A 66 9.91 -21.10 3.09
N VAL A 67 10.23 -19.86 3.49
CA VAL A 67 11.44 -19.52 4.26
C VAL A 67 11.45 -20.18 5.63
N ALA A 68 10.31 -20.18 6.34
CA ALA A 68 10.19 -20.81 7.65
C ALA A 68 10.40 -22.34 7.57
N VAL A 69 9.86 -23.00 6.55
CA VAL A 69 10.03 -24.45 6.33
C VAL A 69 11.46 -24.80 5.94
N ALA A 70 12.11 -23.98 5.11
CA ALA A 70 13.49 -24.22 4.65
C ALA A 70 14.54 -24.01 5.75
N SER A 71 14.18 -23.43 6.90
CA SER A 71 15.10 -23.07 7.96
C SER A 71 14.95 -24.02 9.15
N SER A 72 16.04 -24.67 9.55
CA SER A 72 16.02 -25.67 10.64
C SER A 72 15.90 -25.06 12.05
N LYS A 73 16.19 -23.75 12.23
CA LYS A 73 15.97 -22.99 13.48
C LYS A 73 15.66 -21.50 13.18
N PRO A 74 14.70 -20.87 13.90
CA PRO A 74 14.57 -19.41 13.94
C PRO A 74 15.67 -18.76 14.81
N PRO A 75 16.07 -17.50 14.53
CA PRO A 75 15.66 -16.68 13.38
C PRO A 75 16.34 -17.16 12.08
N SER A 76 15.60 -17.14 10.96
CA SER A 76 16.14 -17.65 9.70
C SER A 76 17.06 -16.63 9.03
N VAL A 77 18.31 -17.04 8.79
CA VAL A 77 19.29 -16.31 7.97
C VAL A 77 18.70 -15.94 6.61
N ALA A 78 17.86 -16.81 6.04
CA ALA A 78 17.14 -16.54 4.79
C ALA A 78 16.15 -15.36 4.89
N SER A 79 15.43 -15.20 6.01
CA SER A 79 14.58 -14.01 6.20
C SER A 79 15.42 -12.74 6.29
N ALA A 80 16.57 -12.79 6.95
CA ALA A 80 17.46 -11.65 7.07
C ALA A 80 17.96 -11.16 5.69
N TYR A 81 18.36 -12.09 4.82
CA TYR A 81 18.74 -11.75 3.44
C TYR A 81 17.57 -11.17 2.63
N LEU A 82 16.34 -11.65 2.83
CA LEU A 82 15.16 -11.06 2.19
C LEU A 82 14.91 -9.63 2.69
N ASP A 83 14.99 -9.39 4.00
CA ASP A 83 14.83 -8.05 4.57
C ASP A 83 15.92 -7.09 4.05
N LEU A 84 17.17 -7.54 3.97
CA LEU A 84 18.26 -6.79 3.35
C LEU A 84 17.99 -6.50 1.86
N ALA A 85 17.57 -7.49 1.09
CA ALA A 85 17.31 -7.34 -0.35
C ALA A 85 16.15 -6.37 -0.62
N ILE A 86 15.04 -6.51 0.12
CA ILE A 86 13.90 -5.59 0.06
C ILE A 86 14.33 -4.19 0.48
N GLY A 87 15.12 -4.08 1.56
CA GLY A 87 15.63 -2.82 2.06
C GLY A 87 16.48 -2.09 1.03
N ILE A 88 17.49 -2.75 0.46
CA ILE A 88 18.34 -2.23 -0.61
C ILE A 88 17.50 -1.81 -1.82
N PHE A 89 16.54 -2.63 -2.22
CA PHE A 89 15.63 -2.32 -3.32
C PHE A 89 14.86 -1.02 -3.07
N LEU A 90 14.34 -0.80 -1.84
CA LEU A 90 13.68 0.44 -1.47
C LEU A 90 14.64 1.65 -1.51
N ILE A 91 15.87 1.51 -1.03
CA ILE A 91 16.87 2.60 -1.11
C ILE A 91 17.14 2.98 -2.58
N LEU A 92 17.36 1.99 -3.45
CA LEU A 92 17.61 2.22 -4.87
C LEU A 92 16.40 2.89 -5.56
N LEU A 93 15.18 2.46 -5.22
CA LEU A 93 13.96 3.11 -5.70
C LEU A 93 13.82 4.55 -5.19
N GLY A 94 14.18 4.82 -3.93
CA GLY A 94 14.17 6.16 -3.35
C GLY A 94 15.12 7.12 -4.08
N ILE A 95 16.35 6.66 -4.35
CA ILE A 95 17.34 7.41 -5.14
C ILE A 95 16.81 7.67 -6.55
N TRP A 96 16.32 6.63 -7.23
CA TRP A 96 15.74 6.76 -8.56
C TRP A 96 14.57 7.75 -8.57
N ARG A 97 13.73 7.73 -7.54
CA ARG A 97 12.55 8.59 -7.46
C ARG A 97 12.89 10.07 -7.32
N ILE A 98 13.92 10.42 -6.55
CA ILE A 98 14.38 11.81 -6.42
C ILE A 98 14.97 12.31 -7.73
N ASN A 99 15.71 11.44 -8.44
CA ASN A 99 16.42 11.78 -9.67
C ASN A 99 15.51 11.83 -10.92
N LYS A 100 14.33 11.21 -10.86
CA LYS A 100 13.37 11.21 -11.98
C LYS A 100 12.86 12.63 -12.25
N LYS A 101 12.92 13.07 -13.51
CA LYS A 101 12.32 14.35 -13.97
C LYS A 101 10.85 14.12 -14.39
N GLY A 102 10.00 15.13 -14.19
CA GLY A 102 8.57 15.09 -14.56
C GLY A 102 7.60 15.02 -13.39
N SER A 103 6.30 15.21 -13.68
CA SER A 103 5.23 15.15 -12.68
C SER A 103 4.88 13.70 -12.35
N ASP A 104 4.61 13.44 -11.07
CA ASP A 104 4.10 12.17 -10.56
C ASP A 104 2.57 12.11 -10.55
N ALA A 105 1.90 13.15 -11.06
CA ALA A 105 0.46 13.18 -11.16
C ALA A 105 -0.04 12.09 -12.13
N PRO A 106 -1.02 11.26 -11.72
CA PRO A 106 -1.69 10.33 -12.60
C PRO A 106 -2.27 11.04 -13.83
N ASP A 107 -2.23 10.37 -14.98
CA ASP A 107 -2.84 10.87 -16.21
C ASP A 107 -4.35 11.05 -16.03
N LYS A 108 -4.81 12.31 -16.03
CA LYS A 108 -6.23 12.69 -15.85
C LYS A 108 -7.14 12.01 -16.87
N GLY A 109 -6.65 11.71 -18.08
CA GLY A 109 -7.42 11.04 -19.12
C GLY A 109 -7.93 9.65 -18.72
N ARG A 110 -7.25 8.98 -17.79
CA ARG A 110 -7.64 7.64 -17.29
C ARG A 110 -8.83 7.69 -16.32
N PHE A 111 -9.04 8.83 -15.67
CA PHE A 111 -10.04 9.00 -14.61
C PHE A 111 -11.35 9.63 -15.09
N GLY A 112 -11.36 10.20 -16.31
CA GLY A 112 -12.55 10.72 -16.99
C GLY A 112 -13.14 9.74 -18.01
N GLY A 113 -14.33 10.06 -18.52
CA GLY A 113 -14.98 9.33 -19.62
C GLY A 113 -16.37 8.79 -19.26
N LYS A 114 -17.29 8.84 -20.23
CA LYS A 114 -18.64 8.30 -20.12
C LYS A 114 -18.64 6.83 -20.56
N SER A 115 -18.88 5.90 -19.63
CA SER A 115 -19.24 4.54 -20.01
C SER A 115 -20.75 4.40 -20.22
N LYS A 116 -21.15 3.49 -21.11
CA LYS A 116 -22.56 3.25 -21.46
C LYS A 116 -23.36 2.60 -20.32
N SER A 117 -22.71 1.94 -19.36
CA SER A 117 -23.39 1.23 -18.25
C SER A 117 -22.66 1.37 -16.90
N SER A 118 -23.40 1.16 -15.80
CA SER A 118 -22.86 1.20 -14.42
C SER A 118 -21.84 0.10 -14.16
N ILE A 119 -22.08 -1.09 -14.73
CA ILE A 119 -21.18 -2.25 -14.62
C ILE A 119 -19.83 -1.95 -15.28
N SER A 120 -19.84 -1.34 -16.46
CA SER A 120 -18.59 -1.00 -17.16
C SER A 120 -17.81 0.09 -16.42
N ASP A 121 -18.48 1.08 -15.83
CA ASP A 121 -17.79 2.03 -14.94
C ASP A 121 -17.19 1.30 -13.74
N PHE A 122 -17.95 0.42 -13.07
CA PHE A 122 -17.45 -0.34 -11.92
C PHE A 122 -16.18 -1.13 -12.27
N ILE A 123 -16.22 -1.93 -13.34
CA ILE A 123 -15.05 -2.72 -13.77
C ILE A 123 -13.87 -1.80 -14.12
N LYS A 124 -14.10 -0.69 -14.83
CA LYS A 124 -13.04 0.27 -15.17
C LYS A 124 -12.34 0.80 -13.92
N TYR A 125 -13.09 1.34 -12.96
CA TYR A 125 -12.48 1.94 -11.77
C TYR A 125 -11.89 0.90 -10.81
N MET A 126 -12.45 -0.32 -10.79
CA MET A 126 -11.82 -1.46 -10.10
C MET A 126 -10.47 -1.83 -10.71
N ILE A 127 -10.36 -1.90 -12.05
CA ILE A 127 -9.08 -2.14 -12.74
C ILE A 127 -8.10 -0.99 -12.47
N LEU A 128 -8.57 0.26 -12.43
CA LEU A 128 -7.72 1.39 -12.06
C LEU A 128 -7.19 1.26 -10.62
N GLY A 129 -8.04 0.88 -9.67
CA GLY A 129 -7.65 0.64 -8.27
C GLY A 129 -6.61 -0.47 -8.15
N LEU A 130 -6.81 -1.57 -8.86
CA LEU A 130 -5.87 -2.69 -8.95
C LEU A 130 -4.54 -2.22 -9.54
N GLY A 131 -4.57 -1.58 -10.71
CA GLY A 131 -3.37 -1.16 -11.43
C GLY A 131 -2.56 -0.11 -10.70
N MET A 132 -3.21 0.86 -10.05
CA MET A 132 -2.52 1.93 -9.33
C MET A 132 -1.77 1.43 -8.10
N PHE A 133 -2.34 0.50 -7.34
CA PHE A 133 -1.62 -0.10 -6.22
C PHE A 133 -0.55 -1.09 -6.72
N ALA A 134 -0.83 -1.88 -7.76
CA ALA A 134 0.16 -2.81 -8.33
C ALA A 134 1.47 -2.11 -8.73
N VAL A 135 1.40 -0.91 -9.31
CA VAL A 135 2.59 -0.14 -9.70
C VAL A 135 3.10 0.82 -8.62
N ASN A 136 2.43 0.88 -7.46
CA ASN A 136 2.90 1.67 -6.33
C ASN A 136 3.90 0.84 -5.51
N PHE A 137 5.17 0.94 -5.90
CA PHE A 137 6.24 0.19 -5.26
C PHE A 137 6.41 0.50 -3.77
N THR A 138 6.15 1.73 -3.32
CA THR A 138 6.24 2.04 -1.88
C THR A 138 5.23 1.21 -1.09
N THR A 139 3.96 1.23 -1.49
CA THR A 139 2.91 0.48 -0.79
C THR A 139 3.05 -1.03 -0.97
N THR A 140 3.21 -1.49 -2.22
CA THR A 140 3.23 -2.92 -2.55
C THR A 140 4.41 -3.64 -1.92
N VAL A 141 5.60 -3.03 -1.88
CA VAL A 141 6.78 -3.65 -1.25
C VAL A 141 6.60 -3.77 0.27
N LEU A 142 6.02 -2.76 0.92
CA LEU A 142 5.79 -2.82 2.37
C LEU A 142 4.72 -3.83 2.76
N VAL A 143 3.64 -3.95 1.97
CA VAL A 143 2.60 -4.96 2.18
C VAL A 143 3.16 -6.37 1.91
N PHE A 144 4.04 -6.51 0.93
CA PHE A 144 4.75 -7.77 0.69
C PHE A 144 5.66 -8.16 1.86
N ALA A 145 6.45 -7.21 2.38
CA ALA A 145 7.30 -7.43 3.55
C ALA A 145 6.49 -7.80 4.79
N ALA A 146 5.36 -7.11 5.02
CA ALA A 146 4.42 -7.45 6.09
C ALA A 146 3.84 -8.86 5.91
N GLY A 147 3.43 -9.22 4.68
CA GLY A 147 2.99 -10.57 4.36
C GLY A 147 4.05 -11.62 4.67
N LYS A 148 5.31 -11.37 4.30
CA LYS A 148 6.44 -12.26 4.65
C LYS A 148 6.53 -12.49 6.15
N ASP A 149 6.49 -11.43 6.95
CA ASP A 149 6.59 -11.52 8.40
C ASP A 149 5.40 -12.28 9.02
N ILE A 150 4.18 -12.05 8.52
CA ILE A 150 2.99 -12.83 8.89
C ILE A 150 3.19 -14.32 8.53
N GLY A 151 3.76 -14.60 7.35
CA GLY A 151 4.07 -15.96 6.90
C GLY A 151 5.04 -16.70 7.82
N ILE A 152 6.10 -16.01 8.28
CA ILE A 152 7.14 -16.55 9.16
C ILE A 152 6.64 -16.75 10.60
N SER A 153 5.75 -15.89 11.09
CA SER A 153 5.31 -15.92 12.48
C SER A 153 4.70 -17.26 12.92
N SER A 154 4.85 -17.59 14.20
CA SER A 154 4.24 -18.76 14.87
C SER A 154 2.74 -18.61 15.14
N ALA A 155 2.18 -17.42 14.90
CA ALA A 155 0.79 -17.10 15.22
C ALA A 155 -0.21 -18.08 14.57
N GLY A 156 -1.34 -18.31 15.24
CA GLY A 156 -2.42 -19.15 14.72
C GLY A 156 -3.06 -18.57 13.46
N PHE A 157 -3.83 -19.40 12.74
CA PHE A 157 -4.51 -18.97 11.51
C PHE A 157 -5.42 -17.74 11.74
N THR A 158 -6.21 -17.76 12.80
CA THR A 158 -7.12 -16.65 13.16
C THR A 158 -6.37 -15.35 13.41
N ASP A 159 -5.24 -15.40 14.11
CA ASP A 159 -4.41 -14.21 14.37
C ASP A 159 -3.82 -13.66 13.08
N LYS A 160 -3.29 -14.53 12.21
CA LYS A 160 -2.77 -14.12 10.89
C LYS A 160 -3.84 -13.46 10.03
N VAL A 161 -5.06 -14.03 9.98
CA VAL A 161 -6.20 -13.44 9.26
C VAL A 161 -6.54 -12.06 9.84
N THR A 162 -6.61 -11.95 11.16
CA THR A 162 -6.89 -10.69 11.85
C THR A 162 -5.85 -9.61 11.51
N VAL A 163 -4.56 -9.96 11.52
CA VAL A 163 -3.48 -9.05 11.16
C VAL A 163 -3.53 -8.65 9.69
N VAL A 164 -3.87 -9.55 8.76
CA VAL A 164 -4.05 -9.21 7.33
C VAL A 164 -5.21 -8.24 7.12
N ILE A 165 -6.33 -8.42 7.84
CA ILE A 165 -7.46 -7.49 7.80
C ILE A 165 -7.01 -6.11 8.27
N ILE A 166 -6.33 -6.03 9.42
CA ILE A 166 -5.86 -4.75 9.97
C ILE A 166 -4.83 -4.09 9.05
N LEU A 167 -3.86 -4.83 8.54
CA LEU A 167 -2.88 -4.37 7.56
C LEU A 167 -3.57 -3.74 6.34
N THR A 168 -4.59 -4.41 5.82
CA THR A 168 -5.33 -3.98 4.63
C THR A 168 -6.13 -2.71 4.90
N LEU A 169 -6.88 -2.66 6.00
CA LEU A 169 -7.65 -1.48 6.40
C LEU A 169 -6.75 -0.25 6.63
N ILE A 170 -5.65 -0.42 7.38
CA ILE A 170 -4.70 0.67 7.61
C ILE A 170 -4.10 1.16 6.28
N THR A 171 -3.68 0.24 5.41
CA THR A 171 -3.11 0.59 4.10
C THR A 171 -4.12 1.35 3.22
N LEU A 172 -5.40 0.98 3.29
CA LEU A 172 -6.47 1.59 2.51
C LEU A 172 -7.02 2.89 3.11
N LEU A 173 -6.56 3.34 4.28
CA LEU A 173 -6.96 4.65 4.85
C LEU A 173 -6.80 5.80 3.86
N VAL A 174 -5.80 5.73 2.98
CA VAL A 174 -5.57 6.73 1.91
C VAL A 174 -6.73 6.82 0.90
N VAL A 175 -7.54 5.78 0.77
CA VAL A 175 -8.74 5.70 -0.07
C VAL A 175 -10.00 5.87 0.77
N GLU A 176 -10.06 5.21 1.93
CA GLU A 176 -11.22 5.24 2.84
C GLU A 176 -11.52 6.65 3.34
N ILE A 177 -10.50 7.42 3.73
CA ILE A 177 -10.69 8.77 4.25
C ILE A 177 -11.33 9.69 3.18
N PRO A 178 -10.81 9.81 1.95
CA PRO A 178 -11.49 10.57 0.89
C PRO A 178 -12.91 10.08 0.57
N LEU A 179 -13.16 8.77 0.58
CA LEU A 179 -14.49 8.22 0.36
C LEU A 179 -15.48 8.61 1.46
N LEU A 180 -15.06 8.51 2.72
CA LEU A 180 -15.87 8.90 3.87
C LEU A 180 -16.17 10.40 3.87
N VAL A 181 -15.17 11.24 3.59
CA VAL A 181 -15.35 12.69 3.45
C VAL A 181 -16.34 13.02 2.32
N TYR A 182 -16.22 12.33 1.18
CA TYR A 182 -17.13 12.53 0.05
C TYR A 182 -18.57 12.09 0.36
N PHE A 183 -18.76 11.00 1.11
CA PHE A 183 -20.10 10.51 1.48
C PHE A 183 -20.78 11.35 2.55
N THR A 184 -20.01 11.92 3.48
CA THR A 184 -20.55 12.67 4.62
C THR A 184 -20.64 14.18 4.36
N MET A 185 -19.76 14.74 3.52
CA MET A 185 -19.62 16.17 3.29
C MET A 185 -19.38 16.51 1.81
N PRO A 186 -20.29 16.14 0.88
CA PRO A 186 -20.05 16.26 -0.56
C PRO A 186 -19.75 17.70 -0.99
N GLU A 187 -20.43 18.73 -0.45
CA GLU A 187 -20.20 20.13 -0.83
C GLU A 187 -18.83 20.68 -0.36
N ARG A 188 -18.27 20.11 0.72
CA ARG A 188 -16.95 20.50 1.24
C ARG A 188 -15.82 19.61 0.72
N SER A 189 -16.16 18.43 0.21
CA SER A 189 -15.20 17.43 -0.26
C SER A 189 -14.28 18.00 -1.33
N GLU A 190 -14.80 18.75 -2.31
CA GLU A 190 -13.99 19.37 -3.35
C GLU A 190 -12.92 20.30 -2.79
N LYS A 191 -13.29 21.19 -1.85
CA LYS A 191 -12.33 22.14 -1.25
C LYS A 191 -11.27 21.41 -0.43
N LEU A 192 -11.68 20.51 0.46
CA LEU A 192 -10.77 19.78 1.35
C LEU A 192 -9.81 18.87 0.56
N LEU A 193 -10.35 18.10 -0.38
CA LEU A 193 -9.57 17.18 -1.21
C LEU A 193 -8.67 17.94 -2.19
N ASN A 194 -9.09 19.10 -2.70
CA ASN A 194 -8.23 19.88 -3.60
C ASN A 194 -7.00 20.46 -2.88
N VAL A 195 -7.12 20.91 -1.63
CA VAL A 195 -5.97 21.35 -0.82
C VAL A 195 -4.96 20.21 -0.65
N LEU A 196 -5.45 19.02 -0.27
CA LEU A 196 -4.61 17.83 -0.15
C LEU A 196 -3.97 17.43 -1.48
N ASN A 197 -4.73 17.50 -2.57
CA ASN A 197 -4.25 17.18 -3.92
C ASN A 197 -3.11 18.11 -4.36
N ILE A 198 -3.25 19.43 -4.16
CA ILE A 198 -2.22 20.41 -4.52
C ILE A 198 -0.95 20.17 -3.69
N TRP A 199 -1.10 19.96 -2.38
CA TRP A 199 0.04 19.69 -1.51
C TRP A 199 0.74 18.38 -1.89
N MET A 200 -0.02 17.33 -2.19
CA MET A 200 0.51 16.05 -2.64
C MET A 200 1.23 16.16 -3.98
N GLN A 201 0.66 16.86 -4.97
CA GLN A 201 1.33 17.03 -6.26
C GLN A 201 2.69 17.73 -6.11
N LYS A 202 2.81 18.68 -5.17
CA LYS A 202 4.06 19.39 -4.89
C LYS A 202 5.10 18.56 -4.13
N ASN A 203 4.66 17.73 -3.17
CA ASN A 203 5.57 17.08 -2.22
C ASN A 203 5.69 15.55 -2.38
N SER A 204 4.84 14.93 -3.22
CA SER A 204 4.72 13.48 -3.39
C SER A 204 6.03 12.77 -3.63
N ARG A 205 6.91 13.35 -4.47
CA ARG A 205 8.22 12.77 -4.78
C ARG A 205 9.09 12.62 -3.52
N TYR A 206 9.23 13.69 -2.75
CA TYR A 206 10.05 13.69 -1.54
C TYR A 206 9.43 12.82 -0.46
N LEU A 207 8.10 12.80 -0.33
CA LEU A 207 7.41 11.96 0.62
C LEU A 207 7.61 10.47 0.30
N MET A 208 7.43 10.07 -0.96
CA MET A 208 7.67 8.69 -1.38
C MET A 208 9.12 8.27 -1.17
N ALA A 209 10.08 9.12 -1.53
CA ALA A 209 11.49 8.83 -1.32
C ALA A 209 11.84 8.73 0.18
N ALA A 210 11.28 9.60 1.03
CA ALA A 210 11.47 9.53 2.47
C ALA A 210 10.92 8.22 3.06
N VAL A 211 9.72 7.80 2.66
CA VAL A 211 9.15 6.50 3.08
C VAL A 211 10.04 5.35 2.60
N MET A 212 10.45 5.35 1.33
CA MET A 212 11.37 4.34 0.80
C MET A 212 12.69 4.28 1.57
N PHE A 213 13.29 5.42 1.93
CA PHE A 213 14.51 5.45 2.72
C PHE A 213 14.32 4.96 4.15
N VAL A 214 13.29 5.46 4.85
CA VAL A 214 13.00 5.08 6.24
C VAL A 214 12.76 3.58 6.33
N PHE A 215 11.90 3.03 5.47
CA PHE A 215 11.60 1.61 5.51
C PHE A 215 12.70 0.74 4.90
N GLY A 216 13.45 1.26 3.94
CA GLY A 216 14.66 0.61 3.43
C GLY A 216 15.69 0.40 4.53
N ILE A 217 15.99 1.46 5.30
CA ILE A 217 16.90 1.41 6.46
C ILE A 217 16.31 0.50 7.54
N TYR A 218 15.02 0.62 7.85
CA TYR A 218 14.35 -0.23 8.84
C TYR A 218 14.52 -1.72 8.55
N LEU A 219 14.23 -2.15 7.31
CA LEU A 219 14.38 -3.55 6.89
C LEU A 219 15.85 -3.98 6.88
N MET A 220 16.76 -3.10 6.46
CA MET A 220 18.19 -3.40 6.52
C MET A 220 18.67 -3.63 7.95
N VAL A 221 18.30 -2.74 8.88
CA VAL A 221 18.63 -2.88 10.31
C VAL A 221 18.01 -4.15 10.89
N LYS A 222 16.77 -4.46 10.53
CA LYS A 222 16.09 -5.71 10.93
C LYS A 222 16.87 -6.94 10.47
N GLY A 223 17.32 -6.96 9.21
CA GLY A 223 18.12 -8.05 8.67
C GLY A 223 19.50 -8.17 9.34
N VAL A 224 20.22 -7.06 9.51
CA VAL A 224 21.54 -7.06 10.16
C VAL A 224 21.48 -7.61 11.59
N ARG A 225 20.48 -7.21 12.38
CA ARG A 225 20.29 -7.70 13.77
C ARG A 225 20.02 -9.20 13.89
N VAL A 226 19.62 -9.85 12.81
CA VAL A 226 19.44 -11.31 12.77
C VAL A 226 20.74 -12.03 12.42
N LEU A 227 21.63 -11.37 11.66
CA LEU A 227 22.90 -11.95 11.19
C LEU A 227 24.05 -11.77 12.18
N PHE A 228 24.00 -10.74 13.02
CA PHE A 228 25.04 -10.35 13.98
C PHE A 228 24.42 -10.05 15.34
#